data_AF-A0A820LLN3-F1
#
_entry.id   AF-A0A820LLN3-F1
#
_cell.length_a   1.000
_cell.length_b   1.000
_cell.length_c   1.000
_cell.angle_alpha   90.00
_cell.angle_beta   90.00
_cell.angle_gamma   90.00
#
_symmetry.space_group_name_H-M   'P 1'
#
loop_
_entity.id
_entity.type
_entity.pdbx_description
1 polymer ?
#
loop_
_entity_poly.entity_id
_entity_poly.type
_entity_poly.pdbx_seq_one_letter_code
_entity_poly.pdbx_strand_id
1 'polypeptide(L)'
;MLVQQRKKRATKRLLNKKESLPRGSLSKLKKKLGVNLSNNYNPPSSTPSTLQKDIEEFLCQDDVTKQAPDKKKQLYGKEIRYLLNHLSTVHQRFVIEAGNNCHYSTFTRYVPGFVVKPNVNDWGTCLCAICINPQMKLERLQNLKSRYSIIKTVLIDGLTDITELVTNEIKTKDFTSNLATLKHEQFNITYSEWIKKKNEQSNAPISTKTTITSSISDFDLTHHIDRVCQQFRAAKQARQMAIEEDNTVTIHLDWSENFNLKHASQEKVTMLVANVYGSYLQVKLLSAHSMFDKTRDVVVEVQYNNPSNDTISIYKWCLPSNELNDPLFKVTCNNAPVNYIGPLIKRREPTIEDMISLEAGKTKNIQARLSLAYDMTKTGIYSIQYDIPTERVVFKHARTFESTLVRVISKRQSGLQSNNIELTIEGRPNRQREQSENMNVVRRAATLSYVSCSTTQKFQITTAVSWALNFTIT
;
A
#
# COMPACT_ATOMS: atom_id res chain seq x y z
N MET A 1 16.93 -19.86 -21.68
CA MET A 1 15.75 -19.54 -22.53
C MET A 1 15.22 -20.74 -23.34
N LEU A 2 16.08 -21.50 -24.05
CA LEU A 2 15.64 -22.61 -24.92
C LEU A 2 14.81 -23.71 -24.23
N VAL A 3 15.12 -24.06 -22.98
CA VAL A 3 14.37 -25.07 -22.20
C VAL A 3 12.95 -24.60 -21.88
N GLN A 4 12.75 -23.31 -21.56
CA GLN A 4 11.43 -22.75 -21.30
C GLN A 4 10.59 -22.62 -22.57
N GLN A 5 11.21 -22.27 -23.70
CA GLN A 5 10.53 -22.24 -25.00
C GLN A 5 10.11 -23.66 -25.45
N ARG A 6 10.95 -24.68 -25.22
CA ARG A 6 10.61 -26.09 -25.48
C ARG A 6 9.46 -26.57 -24.59
N LYS A 7 9.45 -26.23 -23.30
CA LYS A 7 8.32 -26.52 -22.39
C LYS A 7 7.03 -25.86 -22.90
N LYS A 8 7.04 -24.57 -23.25
CA LYS A 8 5.86 -23.86 -23.78
C LYS A 8 5.31 -24.49 -25.08
N ARG A 9 6.18 -24.89 -26.01
CA ARG A 9 5.76 -25.57 -27.26
C ARG A 9 5.17 -26.94 -27.00
N ALA A 10 5.74 -27.72 -26.07
CA ALA A 10 5.20 -29.02 -25.68
C ALA A 10 3.84 -28.90 -24.98
N THR A 11 3.66 -27.91 -24.09
CA THR A 11 2.38 -27.64 -23.42
C THR A 11 1.29 -27.26 -24.43
N LYS A 12 1.62 -26.44 -25.43
CA LYS A 12 0.68 -26.04 -26.49
C LYS A 12 0.23 -27.22 -27.36
N ARG A 13 1.16 -28.13 -27.70
CA ARG A 13 0.83 -29.37 -28.45
C ARG A 13 -0.06 -30.32 -27.65
N LEU A 14 0.13 -30.41 -26.33
CA LEU A 14 -0.69 -31.24 -25.43
C LEU A 14 -2.10 -30.66 -25.23
N LEU A 15 -2.23 -29.34 -25.12
CA LEU A 15 -3.54 -28.67 -25.02
C LEU A 15 -4.39 -28.91 -26.27
N ASN A 16 -3.78 -28.89 -27.46
CA ASN A 16 -4.49 -29.14 -28.73
C ASN A 16 -4.94 -30.60 -28.92
N LYS A 17 -4.39 -31.56 -28.16
CA LYS A 17 -4.77 -32.99 -28.19
C LYS A 17 -5.57 -33.42 -26.95
N LYS A 18 -6.05 -32.47 -26.15
CA LYS A 18 -6.73 -32.74 -24.87
C LYS A 18 -7.96 -33.65 -25.01
N GLU A 19 -8.69 -33.52 -26.12
CA GLU A 19 -9.93 -34.27 -26.38
C GLU A 19 -9.69 -35.72 -26.79
N SER A 20 -8.51 -36.04 -27.34
CA SER A 20 -8.15 -37.40 -27.77
C SER A 20 -7.45 -38.23 -26.69
N LEU A 21 -7.37 -37.74 -25.45
CA LEU A 21 -6.65 -38.40 -24.36
C LEU A 21 -7.61 -39.25 -23.50
N PRO A 22 -7.21 -40.48 -23.11
CA PRO A 22 -8.02 -41.31 -22.21
C PRO A 22 -8.32 -40.61 -20.89
N ARG A 23 -9.54 -40.79 -20.36
CA ARG A 23 -9.96 -40.20 -19.08
C ARG A 23 -8.97 -40.57 -17.95
N GLY A 24 -8.57 -39.58 -17.17
CA GLY A 24 -7.58 -39.73 -16.07
C GLY A 24 -6.12 -39.44 -16.45
N SER A 25 -5.77 -39.42 -17.75
CA SER A 25 -4.40 -39.16 -18.22
C SER A 25 -3.88 -37.76 -17.87
N LEU A 26 -4.79 -36.76 -17.83
CA LEU A 26 -4.46 -35.37 -17.49
C LEU A 26 -3.98 -35.21 -16.05
N SER A 27 -4.51 -36.00 -15.11
CA SER A 27 -4.10 -35.98 -13.70
C SER A 27 -2.67 -36.53 -13.54
N LYS A 28 -2.35 -37.63 -14.25
CA LYS A 28 -1.00 -38.22 -14.27
C LYS A 28 0.01 -37.27 -14.93
N LEU A 29 -0.36 -36.59 -16.02
CA LEU A 29 0.47 -35.58 -16.69
C LEU A 29 0.72 -34.35 -15.81
N LYS A 30 -0.30 -33.87 -15.09
CA LYS A 30 -0.18 -32.77 -14.12
C LYS A 30 0.83 -33.10 -13.02
N LYS A 31 0.78 -34.32 -12.48
CA LYS A 31 1.69 -34.79 -11.42
C LYS A 31 3.14 -34.92 -11.91
N LYS A 32 3.35 -35.26 -13.20
CA LYS A 32 4.69 -35.49 -13.77
C LYS A 32 5.36 -34.24 -14.36
N LEU A 33 4.59 -33.27 -14.85
CA LEU A 33 5.13 -32.05 -15.50
C LEU A 33 5.06 -30.79 -14.63
N GLY A 34 4.30 -30.78 -13.54
CA GLY A 34 4.18 -29.63 -12.64
C GLY A 34 3.51 -28.40 -13.27
N VAL A 35 2.83 -28.56 -14.41
CA VAL A 35 2.13 -27.47 -15.11
C VAL A 35 0.63 -27.61 -14.90
N ASN A 36 -0.01 -26.55 -14.39
CA ASN A 36 -1.44 -26.53 -14.13
C ASN A 36 -2.20 -26.29 -15.46
N LEU A 37 -2.76 -27.35 -16.04
CA LEU A 37 -3.53 -27.32 -17.31
C LEU A 37 -5.02 -26.99 -17.11
N SER A 38 -5.40 -26.47 -15.94
CA SER A 38 -6.80 -26.25 -15.55
C SER A 38 -7.39 -24.90 -15.98
N ASN A 39 -6.71 -24.11 -16.83
CA ASN A 39 -7.35 -22.96 -17.47
C ASN A 39 -8.32 -23.46 -18.55
N ASN A 40 -9.50 -23.90 -18.12
CA ASN A 40 -10.66 -24.01 -19.00
C ASN A 40 -11.08 -22.58 -19.35
N TYR A 41 -10.67 -22.11 -20.53
CA TYR A 41 -11.40 -21.05 -21.22
C TYR A 41 -12.65 -21.70 -21.80
N ASN A 42 -13.78 -21.57 -21.09
CA ASN A 42 -15.09 -21.81 -21.69
C ASN A 42 -15.53 -20.46 -22.28
N PRO A 43 -15.78 -20.36 -23.59
CA PRO A 43 -16.39 -19.15 -24.14
C PRO A 43 -17.75 -18.93 -23.46
N PRO A 44 -18.12 -17.68 -23.11
CA PRO A 44 -19.40 -17.42 -22.47
C PRO A 44 -20.55 -17.79 -23.42
N SER A 45 -21.63 -18.32 -22.83
CA SER A 45 -22.89 -18.60 -23.51
C SER A 45 -23.41 -17.36 -24.25
N SER A 46 -24.14 -17.56 -25.34
CA SER A 46 -24.55 -16.55 -26.33
C SER A 46 -25.44 -15.41 -25.82
N THR A 47 -25.75 -15.34 -24.53
CA THR A 47 -26.42 -14.20 -23.89
C THR A 47 -25.61 -13.72 -22.67
N PRO A 48 -25.17 -12.45 -22.64
CA PRO A 48 -24.43 -11.92 -21.51
C PRO A 48 -25.35 -11.80 -20.29
N SER A 49 -24.94 -12.42 -19.18
CA SER A 49 -25.63 -12.30 -17.89
C SER A 49 -25.73 -10.83 -17.45
N THR A 50 -26.74 -10.48 -16.64
CA THR A 50 -26.89 -9.13 -16.07
C THR A 50 -25.59 -8.64 -15.41
N LEU A 51 -24.95 -9.52 -14.61
CA LEU A 51 -23.67 -9.23 -13.98
C LEU A 51 -22.54 -8.91 -14.97
N GLN A 52 -22.52 -9.57 -16.14
CA GLN A 52 -21.53 -9.27 -17.16
C GLN A 52 -21.72 -7.85 -17.69
N LYS A 53 -22.96 -7.45 -17.98
CA LYS A 53 -23.27 -6.08 -18.44
C LYS A 53 -22.87 -5.04 -17.40
N ASP A 54 -23.19 -5.28 -16.13
CA ASP A 54 -22.85 -4.37 -15.03
C ASP A 54 -21.33 -4.18 -14.93
N ILE A 55 -20.55 -5.26 -15.08
CA ILE A 55 -19.08 -5.20 -15.07
C ILE A 55 -18.55 -4.44 -16.31
N GLU A 56 -19.13 -4.67 -17.49
CA GLU A 56 -18.75 -3.98 -18.72
C GLU A 56 -19.03 -2.48 -18.62
N GLU A 57 -20.19 -2.08 -18.10
CA GLU A 57 -20.57 -0.69 -17.91
C GLU A 57 -19.68 0.01 -16.89
N PHE A 58 -19.44 -0.62 -15.73
CA PHE A 58 -18.52 -0.12 -14.72
C PHE A 58 -17.10 0.08 -15.26
N LEU A 59 -16.59 -0.88 -16.04
CA LEU A 59 -15.26 -0.76 -16.66
C LEU A 59 -15.21 0.29 -17.78
N CYS A 60 -16.33 0.74 -18.32
CA CYS A 60 -16.36 1.83 -19.29
C CYS A 60 -16.31 3.22 -18.65
N GLN A 61 -16.40 3.33 -17.33
CA GLN A 61 -16.27 4.62 -16.62
C GLN A 61 -14.84 5.16 -16.70
N ASP A 62 -14.70 6.46 -17.00
CA ASP A 62 -13.41 7.13 -17.27
C ASP A 62 -12.48 7.22 -16.05
N ASP A 63 -13.04 7.12 -14.86
CA ASP A 63 -12.34 7.11 -13.58
C ASP A 63 -11.97 5.68 -13.11
N VAL A 64 -12.44 4.65 -13.81
CA VAL A 64 -12.07 3.24 -13.61
C VAL A 64 -11.07 2.78 -14.66
N THR A 65 -11.33 3.11 -15.93
CA THR A 65 -10.41 2.88 -17.05
C THR A 65 -10.36 4.11 -17.94
N LYS A 66 -9.22 4.38 -18.57
CA LYS A 66 -9.08 5.49 -19.55
C LYS A 66 -8.92 4.97 -20.95
N GLN A 67 -9.53 5.62 -21.92
CA GLN A 67 -9.28 5.33 -23.32
C GLN A 67 -7.80 5.54 -23.68
N ALA A 68 -7.24 4.63 -24.49
CA ALA A 68 -5.88 4.76 -24.97
C ALA A 68 -5.74 6.05 -25.80
N PRO A 69 -4.64 6.81 -25.64
CA PRO A 69 -4.45 8.08 -26.35
C PRO A 69 -4.31 7.89 -27.88
N ASP A 70 -3.89 6.71 -28.31
CA ASP A 70 -3.83 6.36 -29.72
C ASP A 70 -5.15 5.70 -30.17
N LYS A 71 -6.01 6.49 -30.82
CA LYS A 71 -7.29 6.04 -31.39
C LYS A 71 -7.15 4.91 -32.44
N LYS A 72 -5.94 4.69 -32.97
CA LYS A 72 -5.68 3.59 -33.92
C LYS A 72 -5.48 2.25 -33.21
N LYS A 73 -5.20 2.23 -31.90
CA LYS A 73 -5.09 1.00 -31.12
C LYS A 73 -6.47 0.46 -30.80
N GLN A 74 -6.90 -0.54 -31.57
CA GLN A 74 -8.14 -1.27 -31.34
C GLN A 74 -7.85 -2.74 -31.04
N LEU A 75 -8.65 -3.34 -30.16
CA LEU A 75 -8.63 -4.77 -29.88
C LEU A 75 -10.06 -5.29 -30.03
N TYR A 76 -10.25 -6.33 -30.85
CA TYR A 76 -11.57 -6.88 -31.16
C TYR A 76 -12.58 -5.84 -31.70
N GLY A 77 -12.10 -4.87 -32.50
CA GLY A 77 -12.94 -3.83 -33.10
C GLY A 77 -13.44 -2.76 -32.12
N LYS A 78 -12.97 -2.77 -30.87
CA LYS A 78 -13.23 -1.73 -29.87
C LYS A 78 -11.94 -0.99 -29.52
N GLU A 79 -12.07 0.29 -29.19
CA GLU A 79 -10.94 1.11 -28.73
C GLU A 79 -10.40 0.56 -27.41
N ILE A 80 -9.07 0.50 -27.29
CA ILE A 80 -8.42 0.00 -26.08
C ILE A 80 -8.67 0.96 -24.91
N ARG A 81 -9.00 0.39 -23.75
CA ARG A 81 -9.06 1.12 -22.47
C ARG A 81 -8.01 0.57 -21.52
N TYR A 82 -7.28 1.46 -20.86
CA TYR A 82 -6.25 1.15 -19.88
C TYR A 82 -6.81 1.19 -18.47
N LEU A 83 -6.55 0.13 -17.72
CA LEU A 83 -6.86 0.07 -16.29
C LEU A 83 -6.06 1.14 -15.54
N LEU A 84 -6.76 1.96 -14.75
CA LEU A 84 -6.14 2.97 -13.88
C LEU A 84 -5.55 2.35 -12.60
N ASN A 85 -6.07 1.21 -12.18
CA ASN A 85 -5.71 0.53 -10.94
C ASN A 85 -5.50 -0.97 -11.14
N HIS A 86 -4.95 -1.64 -10.12
CA HIS A 86 -4.91 -3.10 -10.09
C HIS A 86 -6.34 -3.66 -10.14
N LEU A 87 -6.50 -4.74 -10.89
CA LEU A 87 -7.80 -5.37 -11.12
C LEU A 87 -8.51 -5.77 -9.81
N SER A 88 -7.74 -6.12 -8.77
CA SER A 88 -8.25 -6.42 -7.42
C SER A 88 -8.88 -5.19 -6.76
N THR A 89 -8.27 -4.02 -6.91
CA THR A 89 -8.80 -2.75 -6.39
C THR A 89 -10.04 -2.33 -7.16
N VAL A 90 -10.01 -2.50 -8.49
CA VAL A 90 -11.15 -2.24 -9.39
C VAL A 90 -12.34 -3.15 -9.03
N HIS A 91 -12.08 -4.42 -8.73
CA HIS A 91 -13.10 -5.37 -8.25
C HIS A 91 -13.72 -4.95 -6.92
N GLN A 92 -12.91 -4.56 -5.92
CA GLN A 92 -13.43 -4.08 -4.64
C GLN A 92 -14.34 -2.86 -4.83
N ARG A 93 -13.93 -1.94 -5.71
CA ARG A 93 -14.72 -0.76 -6.06
C ARG A 93 -16.05 -1.13 -6.72
N PHE A 94 -16.03 -2.07 -7.67
CA PHE A 94 -17.25 -2.60 -8.29
C PHE A 94 -18.22 -3.17 -7.26
N VAL A 95 -17.73 -3.97 -6.30
CA VAL A 95 -18.59 -4.56 -5.26
C VAL A 95 -19.26 -3.49 -4.40
N ILE A 96 -18.56 -2.39 -4.11
CA ILE A 96 -19.09 -1.26 -3.33
C ILE A 96 -20.12 -0.46 -4.13
N GLU A 97 -19.79 -0.09 -5.38
CA GLU A 97 -20.61 0.82 -6.17
C GLU A 97 -21.83 0.15 -6.81
N ALA A 98 -21.65 -1.06 -7.35
CA ALA A 98 -22.73 -1.79 -7.99
C ALA A 98 -23.60 -2.57 -6.99
N GLY A 99 -23.19 -2.65 -5.70
CA GLY A 99 -23.86 -3.46 -4.69
C GLY A 99 -23.85 -4.97 -4.98
N ASN A 100 -23.09 -5.40 -5.99
CA ASN A 100 -23.06 -6.76 -6.49
C ASN A 100 -21.88 -7.53 -5.85
N ASN A 101 -22.20 -8.48 -4.97
CA ASN A 101 -21.23 -9.37 -4.34
C ASN A 101 -20.74 -10.47 -5.31
N CYS A 102 -20.00 -10.09 -6.35
CA CYS A 102 -19.34 -11.05 -7.22
C CYS A 102 -17.95 -11.40 -6.68
N HIS A 103 -17.52 -12.67 -6.81
CA HIS A 103 -16.16 -13.06 -6.48
C HIS A 103 -15.15 -12.51 -7.49
N TYR A 104 -13.91 -12.24 -7.04
CA TYR A 104 -12.83 -11.73 -7.89
C TYR A 104 -12.59 -12.60 -9.14
N SER A 105 -12.64 -13.93 -9.01
CA SER A 105 -12.51 -14.87 -10.13
C SER A 105 -13.63 -14.72 -11.18
N THR A 106 -14.86 -14.44 -10.74
CA THR A 106 -15.98 -14.15 -11.63
C THR A 106 -15.80 -12.79 -12.30
N PHE A 107 -15.41 -11.77 -11.53
CA PHE A 107 -15.12 -10.43 -12.05
C PHE A 107 -14.08 -10.47 -13.17
N THR A 108 -12.91 -11.07 -12.88
CA THR A 108 -11.81 -11.24 -13.86
C THR A 108 -12.20 -11.98 -15.13
N ARG A 109 -13.16 -12.90 -15.06
CA ARG A 109 -13.67 -13.63 -16.23
C ARG A 109 -14.51 -12.75 -17.14
N TYR A 110 -15.20 -11.75 -16.58
CA TYR A 110 -16.08 -10.83 -17.32
C TYR A 110 -15.41 -9.52 -17.71
N VAL A 111 -14.13 -9.30 -17.36
CA VAL A 111 -13.37 -8.15 -17.87
C VAL A 111 -13.26 -8.25 -19.39
N PRO A 112 -13.70 -7.24 -20.15
CA PRO A 112 -13.64 -7.26 -21.61
C PRO A 112 -12.21 -7.31 -22.13
N GLY A 113 -12.01 -7.96 -23.27
CA GLY A 113 -10.70 -8.06 -23.91
C GLY A 113 -10.09 -6.71 -24.30
N PHE A 114 -10.90 -5.68 -24.56
CA PHE A 114 -10.43 -4.33 -24.89
C PHE A 114 -9.97 -3.52 -23.65
N VAL A 115 -10.22 -4.02 -22.44
CA VAL A 115 -9.70 -3.45 -21.19
C VAL A 115 -8.39 -4.16 -20.87
N VAL A 116 -7.27 -3.47 -21.05
CA VAL A 116 -5.94 -4.06 -20.94
C VAL A 116 -5.13 -3.41 -19.83
N LYS A 117 -4.19 -4.20 -19.28
CA LYS A 117 -3.13 -3.63 -18.46
C LYS A 117 -2.14 -2.92 -19.40
N PRO A 118 -1.94 -1.61 -19.25
CA PRO A 118 -0.95 -0.85 -20.01
C PRO A 118 0.49 -1.32 -19.73
N ASN A 119 1.34 -1.35 -20.76
CA ASN A 119 2.77 -1.60 -20.65
C ASN A 119 3.58 -0.29 -20.53
N VAL A 120 4.85 -0.39 -20.11
CA VAL A 120 5.76 0.77 -19.97
C VAL A 120 5.81 1.63 -21.24
N ASN A 121 5.83 0.97 -22.40
CA ASN A 121 5.87 1.63 -23.72
C ASN A 121 4.51 2.21 -24.15
N ASP A 122 3.40 1.74 -23.56
CA ASP A 122 2.07 2.27 -23.85
C ASP A 122 1.82 3.61 -23.14
N TRP A 123 2.61 3.93 -22.11
CA TRP A 123 2.45 5.14 -21.32
C TRP A 123 3.02 6.39 -21.97
N GLY A 124 4.04 6.24 -22.82
CA GLY A 124 4.79 7.35 -23.39
C GLY A 124 5.43 8.27 -22.34
N THR A 125 6.52 8.93 -22.70
CA THR A 125 6.77 10.28 -22.17
C THR A 125 5.59 11.19 -22.52
N CYS A 126 5.39 12.32 -21.83
CA CYS A 126 4.28 13.25 -22.13
C CYS A 126 4.16 13.43 -23.65
N LEU A 127 3.01 13.05 -24.24
CA LEU A 127 2.78 13.22 -25.68
C LEU A 127 2.44 14.68 -26.05
N CYS A 128 2.65 15.60 -25.12
CA CYS A 128 2.56 17.02 -25.39
C CYS A 128 3.64 17.43 -26.38
N ALA A 129 3.32 18.35 -27.29
CA ALA A 129 4.28 18.93 -28.24
C ALA A 129 5.56 19.43 -27.55
N ILE A 130 5.42 19.95 -26.32
CA ILE A 130 6.53 20.44 -25.48
C ILE A 130 7.58 19.34 -25.22
N CYS A 131 7.18 18.09 -25.01
CA CYS A 131 8.10 16.97 -24.75
C CYS A 131 8.44 16.16 -26.01
N ILE A 132 7.53 16.07 -26.98
CA ILE A 132 7.77 15.35 -28.24
C ILE A 132 8.76 16.11 -29.14
N ASN A 133 8.62 17.44 -29.26
CA ASN A 133 9.42 18.21 -30.20
C ASN A 133 10.93 18.13 -29.90
N PRO A 134 11.37 18.24 -28.62
CA PRO A 134 12.77 18.03 -28.26
C PRO A 134 13.27 16.63 -28.59
N GLN A 135 12.48 15.58 -28.35
CA GLN A 135 12.86 14.21 -28.68
C GLN A 135 13.07 14.04 -30.19
N MET A 136 12.16 14.57 -31.00
CA MET A 136 12.26 14.54 -32.47
C MET A 136 13.47 15.32 -32.99
N LYS A 137 13.79 16.44 -32.34
CA LYS A 137 15.00 17.22 -32.60
C LYS A 137 16.25 16.40 -32.24
N LEU A 138 16.31 15.76 -31.07
CA LEU A 138 17.43 14.90 -30.67
C LEU A 138 17.64 13.73 -31.63
N GLU A 139 16.58 13.04 -32.02
CA GLU A 139 16.62 11.97 -33.04
C GLU A 139 17.15 12.47 -34.37
N ARG A 140 16.83 13.73 -34.76
CA ARG A 140 17.39 14.30 -35.97
C ARG A 140 18.89 14.52 -35.86
N LEU A 141 19.39 15.01 -34.73
CA LEU A 141 20.84 15.12 -34.49
C LEU A 141 21.51 13.75 -34.53
N GLN A 142 20.92 12.72 -33.89
CA GLN A 142 21.44 11.35 -33.94
C GLN A 142 21.59 10.83 -35.37
N ASN A 143 20.60 11.07 -36.23
CA ASN A 143 20.66 10.69 -37.63
C ASN A 143 21.72 11.45 -38.44
N LEU A 144 22.12 12.64 -37.99
CA LEU A 144 23.16 13.45 -38.63
C LEU A 144 24.57 13.18 -38.09
N LYS A 145 24.71 12.35 -37.06
CA LYS A 145 25.99 11.97 -36.44
C LYS A 145 27.01 11.40 -37.43
N SER A 146 26.55 10.69 -38.46
CA SER A 146 27.42 10.13 -39.52
C SER A 146 27.90 11.16 -40.53
N ARG A 147 27.17 12.28 -40.68
CA ARG A 147 27.40 13.30 -41.69
C ARG A 147 28.26 14.46 -41.18
N TYR A 148 28.18 14.76 -39.89
CA TYR A 148 28.90 15.88 -39.28
C TYR A 148 29.66 15.40 -38.03
N SER A 149 31.00 15.49 -38.07
CA SER A 149 31.87 15.07 -36.97
C SER A 149 31.62 15.85 -35.69
N ILE A 150 31.26 17.14 -35.79
CA ILE A 150 30.89 17.96 -34.64
C ILE A 150 29.61 17.49 -33.93
N ILE A 151 28.69 16.81 -34.63
CA ILE A 151 27.51 16.24 -33.98
C ILE A 151 27.89 15.00 -33.15
N LYS A 152 28.98 14.30 -33.52
CA LYS A 152 29.51 13.18 -32.75
C LYS A 152 30.12 13.64 -31.43
N THR A 153 30.70 14.83 -31.36
CA THR A 153 31.20 15.40 -30.10
C THR A 153 30.06 15.93 -29.23
N VAL A 154 28.95 16.38 -29.84
CA VAL A 154 27.77 16.85 -29.11
C VAL A 154 26.95 15.73 -28.50
N LEU A 155 26.73 14.65 -29.26
CA LEU A 155 26.01 13.48 -28.78
C LEU A 155 26.93 12.63 -27.91
N ILE A 156 26.89 12.89 -26.60
CA ILE A 156 27.58 12.10 -25.57
C ILE A 156 27.38 10.59 -25.85
N ASP A 157 28.44 9.80 -25.68
CA ASP A 157 28.37 8.36 -25.91
C ASP A 157 27.28 7.71 -25.05
N GLY A 158 26.38 6.99 -25.71
CA GLY A 158 25.25 6.29 -25.10
C GLY A 158 23.95 7.09 -25.03
N LEU A 159 23.93 8.38 -25.38
CA LEU A 159 22.71 9.20 -25.30
C LEU A 159 21.64 8.74 -26.31
N THR A 160 20.64 8.02 -25.81
CA THR A 160 19.54 7.47 -26.62
C THR A 160 18.24 8.27 -26.48
N ASP A 161 18.01 8.88 -25.32
CA ASP A 161 16.79 9.61 -24.98
C ASP A 161 17.11 10.80 -24.04
N ILE A 162 16.30 11.85 -24.11
CA ILE A 162 16.32 13.01 -23.22
C ILE A 162 16.23 12.61 -21.74
N THR A 163 15.54 11.50 -21.43
CA THR A 163 15.44 10.99 -20.05
C THR A 163 16.80 10.71 -19.39
N GLU A 164 17.81 10.33 -20.19
CA GLU A 164 19.17 10.09 -19.71
C GLU A 164 19.94 11.38 -19.41
N LEU A 165 19.65 12.47 -20.12
CA LEU A 165 20.18 13.80 -19.78
C LEU A 165 19.61 14.24 -18.43
N VAL A 166 18.29 14.19 -18.28
CA VAL A 166 17.58 14.72 -17.10
C VAL A 166 18.01 14.05 -15.79
N THR A 167 18.41 12.78 -15.86
CA THR A 167 18.80 12.00 -14.67
C THR A 167 20.28 12.15 -14.31
N ASN A 168 21.11 12.70 -15.19
CA ASN A 168 22.56 12.84 -14.99
C ASN A 168 23.02 14.29 -15.24
N GLU A 169 23.38 14.97 -14.15
CA GLU A 169 23.73 16.38 -14.17
C GLU A 169 25.03 16.69 -14.94
N ILE A 170 26.00 15.78 -14.89
CA ILE A 170 27.26 15.91 -15.64
C ILE A 170 26.95 15.81 -17.14
N LYS A 171 26.19 14.79 -17.54
CA LYS A 171 25.77 14.62 -18.95
C LYS A 171 24.94 15.80 -19.45
N THR A 172 24.07 16.38 -18.63
CA THR A 172 23.31 17.58 -19.02
C THR A 172 24.25 18.76 -19.30
N LYS A 173 25.20 19.05 -18.41
CA LYS A 173 26.14 20.17 -18.57
C LYS A 173 27.02 20.02 -19.80
N ASP A 174 27.55 18.82 -20.01
CA ASP A 174 28.37 18.50 -21.18
C ASP A 174 27.55 18.65 -22.46
N PHE A 175 26.33 18.11 -22.49
CA PHE A 175 25.44 18.20 -23.64
C PHE A 175 25.08 19.66 -23.97
N THR A 176 24.68 20.46 -22.99
CA THR A 176 24.32 21.87 -23.20
C THR A 176 25.53 22.69 -23.67
N SER A 177 26.71 22.43 -23.12
CA SER A 177 27.96 23.11 -23.53
C SER A 177 28.33 22.75 -24.97
N ASN A 178 28.20 21.47 -25.33
CA ASN A 178 28.47 21.03 -26.69
C ASN A 178 27.38 21.53 -27.67
N LEU A 179 26.11 21.61 -27.27
CA LEU A 179 25.06 22.17 -28.12
C LEU A 179 25.34 23.64 -28.46
N ALA A 180 25.97 24.39 -27.57
CA ALA A 180 26.37 25.77 -27.85
C ALA A 180 27.43 25.86 -28.97
N THR A 181 28.33 24.87 -29.09
CA THR A 181 29.32 24.86 -30.17
C THR A 181 28.67 24.69 -31.55
N LEU A 182 27.58 23.92 -31.63
CA LEU A 182 26.80 23.77 -32.87
C LEU A 182 26.14 25.07 -33.33
N LYS A 183 25.85 26.02 -32.44
CA LYS A 183 25.22 27.29 -32.84
C LYS A 183 26.13 28.17 -33.69
N HIS A 184 27.44 27.93 -33.66
CA HIS A 184 28.42 28.65 -34.48
C HIS A 184 28.56 28.06 -35.89
N GLU A 185 28.00 26.88 -36.13
CA GLU A 185 28.06 26.22 -37.43
C GLU A 185 27.03 26.82 -38.41
N GLN A 186 27.38 26.83 -39.70
CA GLN A 186 26.53 27.40 -40.76
C GLN A 186 25.93 26.30 -41.63
N PHE A 187 25.04 25.48 -41.07
CA PHE A 187 24.26 24.53 -41.87
C PHE A 187 22.78 24.50 -41.47
N ASN A 188 21.96 24.12 -42.44
CA ASN A 188 20.53 23.96 -42.26
C ASN A 188 20.17 22.54 -41.81
N ILE A 189 19.25 22.45 -40.85
CA ILE A 189 18.72 21.20 -40.35
C ILE A 189 17.22 21.11 -40.66
N THR A 190 16.83 20.01 -41.30
CA THR A 190 15.42 19.71 -41.55
C THR A 190 14.93 18.71 -40.52
N TYR A 191 13.88 19.04 -39.76
CA TYR A 191 13.28 18.18 -38.74
C TYR A 191 11.77 18.30 -38.75
N SER A 192 11.10 17.38 -38.05
CA SER A 192 9.65 17.43 -37.87
C SER A 192 9.31 17.97 -36.49
N GLU A 193 8.31 18.84 -36.39
CA GLU A 193 7.88 19.47 -35.14
C GLU A 193 6.35 19.59 -35.08
N TRP A 194 5.76 19.42 -33.91
CA TRP A 194 4.34 19.70 -33.68
C TRP A 194 4.14 21.18 -33.36
N ILE A 195 3.34 21.87 -34.17
CA ILE A 195 3.01 23.29 -34.02
C ILE A 195 1.51 23.42 -33.80
N LYS A 196 1.10 24.30 -32.88
CA LYS A 196 -0.30 24.71 -32.71
C LYS A 196 -0.64 25.76 -33.77
N LYS A 197 -1.56 25.44 -34.68
CA LYS A 197 -2.13 26.40 -35.64
C LYS A 197 -3.54 26.77 -35.20
N LYS A 198 -3.94 28.03 -35.43
CA LYS A 198 -5.35 28.41 -35.30
C LYS A 198 -6.14 27.67 -36.38
N ASN A 199 -7.24 27.06 -36.00
CA ASN A 199 -8.15 26.49 -36.98
C ASN A 199 -8.90 27.65 -37.66
N GLU A 200 -8.93 27.67 -38.99
CA GLU A 200 -9.68 28.69 -39.74
C GLU A 200 -11.19 28.58 -39.49
N GLN A 201 -11.65 27.40 -39.07
CA GLN A 201 -13.06 27.09 -38.82
C GLN A 201 -13.45 27.12 -37.33
N SER A 202 -12.49 27.20 -36.41
CA SER A 202 -12.78 27.30 -34.98
C SER A 202 -11.70 28.03 -34.20
N ASN A 203 -12.05 28.75 -33.14
CA ASN A 203 -11.07 29.39 -32.26
C ASN A 203 -10.21 28.38 -31.45
N ALA A 204 -10.46 27.07 -31.60
CA ALA A 204 -9.68 26.04 -30.93
C ALA A 204 -8.35 25.78 -31.68
N PRO A 205 -7.19 25.82 -31.00
CA PRO A 205 -5.91 25.52 -31.62
C PRO A 205 -5.82 24.03 -31.99
N ILE A 206 -5.37 23.72 -33.21
CA ILE A 206 -5.10 22.36 -33.67
C ILE A 206 -3.60 22.12 -33.71
N SER A 207 -3.15 21.01 -33.15
CA SER A 207 -1.76 20.57 -33.24
C SER A 207 -1.51 19.85 -34.55
N THR A 208 -0.60 20.34 -35.38
CA THR A 208 -0.22 19.73 -36.67
C THR A 208 1.28 19.47 -36.72
N LYS A 209 1.67 18.26 -37.13
CA LYS A 209 3.07 17.90 -37.38
C LYS A 209 3.52 18.53 -38.71
N THR A 210 4.53 19.38 -38.65
CA THR A 210 5.06 20.11 -39.81
C THR A 210 6.55 19.82 -39.96
N THR A 211 7.05 19.75 -41.19
CA THR A 211 8.48 19.67 -41.47
C THR A 211 9.05 21.09 -41.57
N ILE A 212 10.05 21.38 -40.75
CA ILE A 212 10.72 22.68 -40.67
C ILE A 212 12.15 22.49 -41.15
N THR A 213 12.63 23.43 -41.95
CA THR A 213 14.06 23.59 -42.25
C THR A 213 14.49 24.93 -41.67
N SER A 214 15.42 24.90 -40.72
CA SER A 214 15.96 26.11 -40.08
C SER A 214 17.48 26.05 -40.04
N SER A 215 18.11 27.18 -39.76
CA SER A 215 19.52 27.20 -39.38
C SER A 215 19.72 26.39 -38.09
N ILE A 216 20.90 25.77 -37.93
CA ILE A 216 21.29 25.10 -36.69
C ILE A 216 21.39 26.09 -35.50
N SER A 217 21.61 27.38 -35.78
CA SER A 217 21.55 28.45 -34.76
C SER A 217 20.18 28.56 -34.09
N ASP A 218 19.12 28.28 -34.85
CA ASP A 218 17.72 28.38 -34.40
C ASP A 218 17.23 27.07 -33.75
N PHE A 219 18.11 26.07 -33.69
CA PHE A 219 17.82 24.77 -33.12
C PHE A 219 17.86 24.81 -31.59
N ASP A 220 16.77 25.27 -30.98
CA ASP A 220 16.64 25.30 -29.52
C ASP A 220 16.17 23.95 -28.97
N LEU A 221 17.07 23.30 -28.23
CA LEU A 221 16.82 22.15 -27.35
C LEU A 221 17.00 22.52 -25.86
N THR A 222 17.72 23.61 -25.62
CA THR A 222 18.20 24.05 -24.31
C THR A 222 17.07 24.41 -23.37
N HIS A 223 16.11 25.22 -23.82
CA HIS A 223 15.05 25.70 -22.95
C HIS A 223 14.18 24.56 -22.37
N HIS A 224 13.93 23.51 -23.14
CA HIS A 224 13.16 22.37 -22.64
C HIS A 224 13.97 21.54 -21.65
N ILE A 225 15.21 21.20 -22.01
CA ILE A 225 16.10 20.41 -21.16
C ILE A 225 16.31 21.13 -19.83
N ASP A 226 16.58 22.43 -19.85
CA ASP A 226 16.78 23.23 -18.65
C ASP A 226 15.54 23.24 -17.75
N ARG A 227 14.35 23.40 -18.34
CA ARG A 227 13.09 23.37 -17.59
C ARG A 227 12.84 22.00 -16.94
N VAL A 228 13.06 20.90 -17.67
CA VAL A 228 12.86 19.54 -17.14
C VAL A 228 13.90 19.22 -16.06
N CYS A 229 15.16 19.59 -16.28
CA CYS A 229 16.23 19.46 -15.29
C CYS A 229 15.96 20.30 -14.04
N GLN A 230 15.45 21.52 -14.19
CA GLN A 230 15.05 22.39 -13.07
C GLN A 230 13.91 21.76 -12.27
N GLN A 231 12.88 21.24 -12.93
CA GLN A 231 11.79 20.52 -12.27
C GLN A 231 12.30 19.29 -11.52
N PHE A 232 13.17 18.49 -12.15
CA PHE A 232 13.76 17.32 -11.51
C PHE A 232 14.62 17.68 -10.29
N ARG A 233 15.47 18.72 -10.40
CA ARG A 233 16.27 19.25 -9.29
C ARG A 233 15.40 19.75 -8.15
N ALA A 234 14.40 20.58 -8.45
CA ALA A 234 13.47 21.10 -7.46
C ALA A 234 12.73 19.97 -6.74
N ALA A 235 12.26 18.97 -7.47
CA ALA A 235 11.61 17.79 -6.89
C ALA A 235 12.59 16.96 -6.02
N LYS A 236 13.84 16.78 -6.46
CA LYS A 236 14.87 16.07 -5.69
C LYS A 236 15.24 16.82 -4.41
N GLN A 237 15.47 18.12 -4.49
CA GLN A 237 15.79 18.97 -3.34
C GLN A 237 14.64 19.00 -2.34
N ALA A 238 13.41 19.22 -2.79
CA ALA A 238 12.24 19.21 -1.93
C ALA A 238 12.03 17.85 -1.25
N ARG A 239 12.32 16.73 -1.95
CA ARG A 239 12.33 15.40 -1.31
C ARG A 239 13.39 15.27 -0.22
N GLN A 240 14.58 15.80 -0.46
CA GLN A 240 15.68 15.76 0.52
C GLN A 240 15.33 16.57 1.77
N MET A 241 14.79 17.78 1.60
CA MET A 241 14.32 18.61 2.71
C MET A 241 13.23 17.90 3.53
N ALA A 242 12.27 17.23 2.87
CA ALA A 242 11.23 16.43 3.53
C ALA A 242 11.73 15.12 4.18
N ILE A 243 13.00 14.73 3.94
CA ILE A 243 13.66 13.64 4.65
C ILE A 243 14.42 14.17 5.87
N GLU A 244 14.99 15.36 5.78
CA GLU A 244 15.85 15.97 6.81
C GLU A 244 15.06 16.70 7.90
N GLU A 245 13.88 17.25 7.57
CA GLU A 245 13.06 18.02 8.50
C GLU A 245 11.79 17.28 8.89
N ASP A 246 11.56 17.10 10.21
CA ASP A 246 10.44 16.31 10.76
C ASP A 246 9.03 16.88 10.46
N ASN A 247 8.93 18.12 9.97
CA ASN A 247 7.67 18.84 9.76
C ASN A 247 7.47 19.38 8.32
N THR A 248 8.24 18.93 7.32
CA THR A 248 8.04 19.36 5.93
C THR A 248 7.47 18.26 5.05
N VAL A 249 6.50 18.65 4.23
CA VAL A 249 5.88 17.78 3.24
C VAL A 249 6.08 18.37 1.86
N THR A 250 6.59 17.55 0.97
CA THR A 250 6.78 17.91 -0.44
C THR A 250 5.63 17.37 -1.27
N ILE A 251 4.78 18.28 -1.73
CA ILE A 251 3.69 17.98 -2.64
C ILE A 251 4.18 18.25 -4.07
N HIS A 252 4.45 17.19 -4.83
CA HIS A 252 4.74 17.30 -6.26
C HIS A 252 3.45 17.12 -7.06
N LEU A 253 2.87 18.23 -7.52
CA LEU A 253 1.69 18.25 -8.38
C LEU A 253 2.13 18.28 -9.84
N ASP A 254 2.03 17.14 -10.52
CA ASP A 254 2.41 17.04 -11.93
C ASP A 254 1.17 17.23 -12.81
N TRP A 255 1.02 18.44 -13.36
CA TRP A 255 -0.04 18.79 -14.31
C TRP A 255 0.32 18.32 -15.72
N SER A 256 0.37 17.00 -15.91
CA SER A 256 0.21 16.43 -17.24
C SER A 256 -1.11 15.68 -17.29
N GLU A 257 -1.93 15.94 -18.31
CA GLU A 257 -3.24 15.31 -18.50
C GLU A 257 -3.18 13.75 -18.55
N ASN A 258 -1.97 13.19 -18.65
CA ASN A 258 -1.64 11.77 -18.64
C ASN A 258 -1.01 11.23 -17.34
N PHE A 259 -0.96 12.00 -16.24
CA PHE A 259 -0.21 11.59 -15.05
C PHE A 259 -0.81 10.39 -14.29
N ASN A 260 -2.15 10.24 -14.29
CA ASN A 260 -2.83 9.14 -13.58
C ASN A 260 -2.49 7.73 -14.08
N LEU A 261 -1.71 7.64 -15.15
CA LEU A 261 -1.43 6.43 -15.89
C LEU A 261 0.07 6.06 -15.84
N LYS A 262 1.00 6.95 -15.51
CA LYS A 262 2.43 6.73 -15.80
C LYS A 262 3.18 5.71 -14.91
N HIS A 263 2.61 5.24 -13.79
CA HIS A 263 3.33 4.37 -12.84
C HIS A 263 2.46 3.26 -12.22
N ALA A 264 2.32 2.12 -12.90
CA ALA A 264 1.67 0.92 -12.34
C ALA A 264 2.60 -0.30 -12.10
N SER A 265 3.91 -0.20 -12.35
CA SER A 265 4.87 -1.22 -11.87
C SER A 265 6.33 -0.80 -12.11
N GLN A 266 6.90 -0.08 -11.15
CA GLN A 266 8.29 -0.19 -10.67
C GLN A 266 8.50 0.99 -9.69
N GLU A 267 8.70 0.64 -8.42
CA GLU A 267 9.19 1.46 -7.31
C GLU A 267 8.61 2.89 -7.15
N LYS A 268 7.44 2.93 -6.51
CA LYS A 268 7.02 3.89 -5.46
C LYS A 268 7.65 5.31 -5.51
N VAL A 269 7.25 6.11 -6.49
CA VAL A 269 7.05 7.55 -6.23
C VAL A 269 5.62 7.69 -5.74
N THR A 270 5.46 7.40 -4.46
CA THR A 270 4.19 7.59 -3.77
C THR A 270 3.98 9.09 -3.62
N MET A 271 2.84 9.58 -4.11
CA MET A 271 2.24 10.84 -3.66
C MET A 271 2.24 10.80 -2.13
N LEU A 272 3.11 11.59 -1.49
CA LEU A 272 3.10 11.80 -0.05
C LEU A 272 2.43 13.14 0.19
N VAL A 273 1.11 13.17 0.02
CA VAL A 273 0.28 14.15 0.70
C VAL A 273 -0.17 13.46 1.97
N ALA A 274 0.49 13.78 3.09
CA ALA A 274 -0.03 13.53 4.42
C ALA A 274 0.75 14.44 5.40
N ASN A 275 0.47 15.74 5.35
CA ASN A 275 0.40 16.48 6.60
C ASN A 275 -1.02 16.27 7.09
N VAL A 276 -1.22 15.30 7.97
CA VAL A 276 -2.29 15.46 8.95
C VAL A 276 -1.58 15.89 10.22
N TYR A 277 -2.04 17.04 10.68
CA TYR A 277 -1.56 17.73 11.86
C TYR A 277 -1.74 16.87 13.11
N GLY A 278 -0.72 16.90 13.97
CA GLY A 278 -0.83 16.45 15.36
C GLY A 278 -0.76 14.93 15.54
N SER A 279 -0.42 14.52 16.75
CA SER A 279 -0.64 13.17 17.24
C SER A 279 -2.11 12.77 16.99
N TYR A 280 -2.37 12.06 15.87
CA TYR A 280 -3.70 11.64 15.43
C TYR A 280 -4.52 11.01 16.56
N LEU A 281 -3.87 10.22 17.38
CA LEU A 281 -4.44 9.63 18.58
C LEU A 281 -3.46 9.90 19.73
N GLN A 282 -3.93 10.65 20.71
CA GLN A 282 -3.19 10.87 21.95
C GLN A 282 -3.63 9.83 22.96
N VAL A 283 -2.66 9.19 23.63
CA VAL A 283 -2.94 8.26 24.72
C VAL A 283 -2.42 8.85 26.01
N LYS A 284 -3.28 8.88 27.01
CA LYS A 284 -2.92 9.27 28.37
C LYS A 284 -3.26 8.13 29.31
N LEU A 285 -2.33 7.85 30.22
CA LEU A 285 -2.50 6.84 31.25
C LEU A 285 -2.76 7.53 32.59
N LEU A 286 -3.83 7.13 33.25
CA LEU A 286 -4.28 7.64 34.52
C LEU A 286 -4.40 6.49 35.52
N SER A 287 -4.17 6.79 36.80
CA SER A 287 -4.47 5.87 37.90
C SER A 287 -5.24 6.62 38.97
N ALA A 288 -6.29 5.99 39.50
CA ALA A 288 -7.07 6.56 40.60
C ALA A 288 -6.26 6.59 41.92
N HIS A 289 -5.24 5.74 42.04
CA HIS A 289 -4.40 5.64 43.23
C HIS A 289 -2.92 5.62 42.84
N SER A 290 -2.07 6.24 43.65
CA SER A 290 -0.61 6.15 43.54
C SER A 290 -0.03 4.99 44.36
N MET A 291 -0.81 4.39 45.27
CA MET A 291 -0.40 3.29 46.13
C MET A 291 -1.45 2.19 46.17
N PHE A 292 -1.00 0.94 46.08
CA PHE A 292 -1.84 -0.26 46.12
C PHE A 292 -1.32 -1.25 47.17
N ASP A 293 -2.19 -1.62 48.10
CA ASP A 293 -1.94 -2.72 49.04
C ASP A 293 -2.19 -4.08 48.37
N LYS A 294 -1.81 -5.17 49.05
CA LYS A 294 -1.99 -6.55 48.56
C LYS A 294 -3.43 -6.95 48.22
N THR A 295 -4.44 -6.25 48.75
CA THR A 295 -5.85 -6.61 48.62
C THR A 295 -6.52 -5.96 47.40
N ARG A 296 -5.93 -4.89 46.87
CA ARG A 296 -6.50 -4.13 45.75
C ARG A 296 -5.96 -4.62 44.41
N ASP A 297 -6.84 -4.60 43.42
CA ASP A 297 -6.43 -4.79 42.03
C ASP A 297 -5.80 -3.50 41.50
N VAL A 298 -4.65 -3.65 40.85
CA VAL A 298 -4.00 -2.55 40.13
C VAL A 298 -4.75 -2.36 38.82
N VAL A 299 -5.51 -1.26 38.76
CA VAL A 299 -6.32 -0.85 37.62
C VAL A 299 -5.86 0.53 37.18
N VAL A 300 -5.63 0.68 35.87
CA VAL A 300 -5.28 1.95 35.23
C VAL A 300 -6.33 2.31 34.19
N GLU A 301 -6.53 3.59 33.96
CA GLU A 301 -7.41 4.10 32.91
C GLU A 301 -6.57 4.58 31.73
N VAL A 302 -6.82 4.00 30.56
CA VAL A 302 -6.23 4.42 29.29
C VAL A 302 -7.22 5.33 28.59
N GLN A 303 -6.82 6.59 28.43
CA GLN A 303 -7.58 7.61 27.74
C GLN A 303 -7.04 7.79 26.33
N TYR A 304 -7.90 7.52 25.35
CA TYR A 304 -7.65 7.69 23.92
C TYR A 304 -8.35 8.95 23.45
N ASN A 305 -7.61 9.98 23.05
CA ASN A 305 -8.16 11.23 22.54
C ASN A 305 -7.86 11.37 21.04
N ASN A 306 -8.89 11.68 20.25
CA ASN A 306 -8.76 12.08 18.86
C ASN A 306 -8.82 13.62 18.77
N PRO A 307 -7.69 14.33 18.73
CA PRO A 307 -7.67 15.78 18.59
C PRO A 307 -7.90 16.23 17.13
N SER A 308 -7.98 15.30 16.18
CA SER A 308 -8.14 15.62 14.76
C SER A 308 -9.57 16.00 14.40
N ASN A 309 -9.72 16.55 13.20
CA ASN A 309 -11.02 16.91 12.61
C ASN A 309 -11.70 15.74 11.88
N ASP A 310 -11.06 14.58 11.82
CA ASP A 310 -11.54 13.39 11.12
C ASP A 310 -11.87 12.25 12.07
N THR A 311 -12.71 11.33 11.62
CA THR A 311 -12.99 10.10 12.38
C THR A 311 -11.86 9.10 12.20
N ILE A 312 -11.30 8.63 13.31
CA ILE A 312 -10.21 7.66 13.33
C ILE A 312 -10.74 6.26 13.60
N SER A 313 -10.24 5.27 12.88
CA SER A 313 -10.50 3.86 13.18
C SER A 313 -9.35 3.24 13.98
N ILE A 314 -9.64 2.58 15.09
CA ILE A 314 -8.67 1.95 16.00
C ILE A 314 -8.99 0.46 16.09
N TYR A 315 -7.98 -0.42 16.01
CA TYR A 315 -8.22 -1.84 16.24
C TYR A 315 -8.65 -2.10 17.68
N LYS A 316 -9.68 -2.93 17.83
CA LYS A 316 -10.12 -3.43 19.14
C LYS A 316 -8.98 -4.09 19.93
N TRP A 317 -7.99 -4.66 19.24
CA TRP A 317 -6.84 -5.34 19.85
C TRP A 317 -5.82 -4.38 20.49
N CYS A 318 -5.84 -3.10 20.12
CA CYS A 318 -5.01 -2.07 20.74
C CYS A 318 -5.66 -1.51 22.01
N LEU A 319 -6.95 -1.76 22.20
CA LEU A 319 -7.70 -1.30 23.35
C LEU A 319 -7.61 -2.35 24.46
N PRO A 320 -7.35 -1.97 25.72
CA PRO A 320 -7.38 -2.92 26.82
C PRO A 320 -8.82 -3.44 26.98
N SER A 321 -9.03 -4.74 26.82
CA SER A 321 -10.29 -5.39 27.22
C SER A 321 -10.31 -5.64 28.73
N ASN A 322 -11.49 -5.97 29.28
CA ASN A 322 -11.65 -6.34 30.70
C ASN A 322 -10.63 -7.41 31.15
N GLU A 323 -10.28 -8.32 30.24
CA GLU A 323 -9.14 -9.23 30.37
C GLU A 323 -8.11 -8.86 29.32
N LEU A 324 -6.88 -8.51 29.74
CA LEU A 324 -5.81 -8.17 28.81
C LEU A 324 -5.35 -9.43 28.07
N ASN A 325 -5.45 -9.37 26.74
CA ASN A 325 -5.14 -10.49 25.84
C ASN A 325 -3.90 -10.24 24.98
N ASP A 326 -3.22 -9.12 25.22
CA ASP A 326 -1.98 -8.70 24.59
C ASP A 326 -1.14 -7.86 25.56
N PRO A 327 0.19 -7.87 25.42
CA PRO A 327 1.08 -6.99 26.16
C PRO A 327 0.98 -5.57 25.58
N LEU A 328 0.03 -4.79 26.09
CA LEU A 328 -0.20 -3.39 25.66
C LEU A 328 0.62 -2.37 26.46
N PHE A 329 1.25 -2.80 27.55
CA PHE A 329 1.99 -1.95 28.47
C PHE A 329 3.44 -2.40 28.61
N LYS A 330 4.33 -1.42 28.70
CA LYS A 330 5.69 -1.60 29.20
C LYS A 330 5.66 -1.36 30.71
N VAL A 331 6.05 -2.38 31.48
CA VAL A 331 6.01 -2.35 32.94
C VAL A 331 7.39 -2.68 33.49
N THR A 332 7.89 -1.86 34.40
CA THR A 332 9.10 -2.14 35.18
C THR A 332 8.82 -2.02 36.67
N CYS A 333 9.58 -2.74 37.49
CA CYS A 333 9.56 -2.67 38.95
C CYS A 333 10.98 -2.39 39.42
N ASN A 334 11.22 -1.27 40.10
CA ASN A 334 12.56 -0.83 40.50
C ASN A 334 13.55 -0.90 39.30
N ASN A 335 13.12 -0.42 38.13
CA ASN A 335 13.83 -0.45 36.85
C ASN A 335 14.07 -1.82 36.20
N ALA A 336 13.66 -2.93 36.82
CA ALA A 336 13.69 -4.25 36.20
C ALA A 336 12.39 -4.52 35.41
N PRO A 337 12.45 -5.05 34.17
CA PRO A 337 11.25 -5.35 33.39
C PRO A 337 10.36 -6.39 34.08
N VAL A 338 9.05 -6.17 34.02
CA VAL A 338 8.03 -7.06 34.57
C VAL A 338 7.41 -7.87 33.43
N ASN A 339 7.35 -9.18 33.62
CA ASN A 339 6.84 -10.09 32.58
C ASN A 339 5.32 -9.96 32.42
N TYR A 340 4.88 -9.98 31.17
CA TYR A 340 3.50 -10.25 30.81
C TYR A 340 3.21 -11.75 30.97
N ILE A 341 2.13 -12.07 31.67
CA ILE A 341 1.69 -13.44 32.02
C ILE A 341 0.29 -13.75 31.48
N GLY A 342 -0.36 -12.77 30.87
CA GLY A 342 -1.67 -12.96 30.25
C GLY A 342 -1.61 -13.82 28.98
N PRO A 343 -2.77 -14.19 28.41
CA PRO A 343 -2.82 -14.95 27.18
C PRO A 343 -2.24 -14.14 26.00
N LEU A 344 -1.69 -14.85 25.01
CA LEU A 344 -1.31 -14.31 23.72
C LEU A 344 -2.20 -14.92 22.64
N ILE A 345 -3.02 -14.10 22.00
CA ILE A 345 -4.02 -14.58 21.03
C ILE A 345 -3.50 -14.44 19.61
N LYS A 346 -3.39 -15.57 18.90
CA LYS A 346 -3.19 -15.59 17.45
C LYS A 346 -4.51 -15.23 16.75
N ARG A 347 -4.48 -14.21 15.91
CA ARG A 347 -5.67 -13.68 15.22
C ARG A 347 -5.54 -13.81 13.71
N ARG A 348 -6.69 -13.81 13.02
CA ARG A 348 -6.75 -13.63 11.56
C ARG A 348 -6.31 -12.22 11.17
N GLU A 349 -6.09 -11.99 9.89
CA GLU A 349 -5.89 -10.62 9.41
C GLU A 349 -7.10 -9.74 9.79
N PRO A 350 -6.85 -8.52 10.28
CA PRO A 350 -7.91 -7.65 10.75
C PRO A 350 -8.84 -7.21 9.63
N THR A 351 -10.13 -7.16 9.94
CA THR A 351 -11.20 -6.64 9.08
C THR A 351 -11.81 -5.37 9.67
N ILE A 352 -12.72 -4.74 8.92
CA ILE A 352 -13.45 -3.55 9.37
C ILE A 352 -14.22 -3.84 10.69
N GLU A 353 -14.73 -5.06 10.87
CA GLU A 353 -15.42 -5.49 12.09
C GLU A 353 -14.52 -5.50 13.35
N ASP A 354 -13.19 -5.59 13.15
CA ASP A 354 -12.20 -5.57 14.23
C ASP A 354 -11.79 -4.15 14.63
N MET A 355 -12.39 -3.13 14.00
CA MET A 355 -12.12 -1.72 14.26
C MET A 355 -13.23 -1.08 15.11
N ILE A 356 -12.86 -0.03 15.84
CA ILE A 356 -13.78 0.92 16.46
C ILE A 356 -13.56 2.28 15.81
N SER A 357 -14.61 3.06 15.64
CA SER A 357 -14.49 4.46 15.21
C SER A 357 -14.44 5.37 16.44
N LEU A 358 -13.55 6.36 16.40
CA LEU A 358 -13.44 7.46 17.35
C LEU A 358 -13.60 8.76 16.55
N GLU A 359 -14.73 9.42 16.72
CA GLU A 359 -15.05 10.66 15.99
C GLU A 359 -14.07 11.79 16.33
N ALA A 360 -14.05 12.81 15.47
CA ALA A 360 -13.26 14.02 15.64
C ALA A 360 -13.51 14.68 17.00
N GLY A 361 -12.45 15.09 17.70
CA GLY A 361 -12.51 15.71 19.02
C GLY A 361 -12.97 14.80 20.16
N LYS A 362 -13.28 13.52 19.92
CA LYS A 362 -13.80 12.63 20.96
C LYS A 362 -12.70 11.94 21.75
N THR A 363 -13.04 11.62 22.99
CA THR A 363 -12.20 10.87 23.92
C THR A 363 -12.89 9.58 24.32
N LYS A 364 -12.14 8.49 24.36
CA LYS A 364 -12.59 7.19 24.86
C LYS A 364 -11.70 6.74 26.00
N ASN A 365 -12.31 6.48 27.15
CA ASN A 365 -11.61 5.97 28.32
C ASN A 365 -11.90 4.49 28.49
N ILE A 366 -10.87 3.71 28.83
CA ILE A 366 -10.99 2.27 29.03
C ILE A 366 -10.13 1.85 30.22
N GLN A 367 -10.72 1.10 31.15
CA GLN A 367 -9.99 0.57 32.31
C GLN A 367 -9.26 -0.73 31.94
N ALA A 368 -8.00 -0.83 32.38
CA ALA A 368 -7.15 -2.00 32.20
C ALA A 368 -6.73 -2.53 33.58
N ARG A 369 -7.05 -3.80 33.85
CA ARG A 369 -6.63 -4.48 35.08
C ARG A 369 -5.28 -5.16 34.87
N LEU A 370 -4.20 -4.48 35.24
CA LEU A 370 -2.82 -4.94 35.03
C LEU A 370 -2.46 -6.15 35.89
N SER A 371 -3.06 -6.19 37.07
CA SER A 371 -2.72 -7.15 38.13
C SER A 371 -3.14 -8.60 37.85
N LEU A 372 -3.85 -8.83 36.73
CA LEU A 372 -4.17 -10.17 36.17
C LEU A 372 -3.27 -10.57 35.00
N ALA A 373 -2.50 -9.63 34.44
CA ALA A 373 -1.80 -9.83 33.17
C ALA A 373 -0.29 -9.55 33.25
N TYR A 374 0.18 -8.95 34.34
CA TYR A 374 1.60 -8.70 34.62
C TYR A 374 1.99 -9.28 35.98
N ASP A 375 3.24 -9.75 36.09
CA ASP A 375 3.77 -10.29 37.34
C ASP A 375 4.04 -9.18 38.38
N MET A 376 3.03 -8.89 39.20
CA MET A 376 3.06 -7.90 40.27
C MET A 376 3.32 -8.52 41.65
N THR A 377 4.11 -9.61 41.71
CA THR A 377 4.42 -10.32 42.97
C THR A 377 5.39 -9.61 43.90
N LYS A 378 6.19 -8.69 43.36
CA LYS A 378 7.24 -8.00 44.11
C LYS A 378 6.70 -6.69 44.67
N THR A 379 7.08 -6.37 45.90
CA THR A 379 6.86 -5.02 46.44
C THR A 379 7.86 -4.06 45.82
N GLY A 380 7.41 -2.90 45.34
CA GLY A 380 8.31 -1.89 44.78
C GLY A 380 7.59 -0.74 44.09
N ILE A 381 8.39 0.11 43.46
CA ILE A 381 7.92 1.21 42.62
C ILE A 381 7.83 0.68 41.19
N TYR A 382 6.60 0.68 40.67
CA TYR A 382 6.29 0.23 39.32
C TYR A 382 6.15 1.43 38.40
N SER A 383 6.86 1.37 37.28
CA SER A 383 6.78 2.35 36.19
C SER A 383 6.02 1.71 35.03
N ILE A 384 4.90 2.33 34.65
CA ILE A 384 3.93 1.78 33.69
C ILE A 384 3.68 2.79 32.58
N GLN A 385 3.84 2.33 31.35
CA GLN A 385 3.55 3.09 30.16
C GLN A 385 2.73 2.23 29.20
N TYR A 386 1.66 2.78 28.63
CA TYR A 386 1.04 2.17 27.46
C TYR A 386 2.01 2.36 26.28
N ASP A 387 2.42 1.27 25.65
CA ASP A 387 3.46 1.28 24.61
C ASP A 387 3.17 0.15 23.63
N ILE A 388 2.65 0.50 22.46
CA ILE A 388 2.41 -0.44 21.38
C ILE A 388 3.14 -0.01 20.10
N PRO A 389 3.75 -0.95 19.37
CA PRO A 389 4.45 -0.63 18.13
C PRO A 389 3.46 -0.16 17.07
N THR A 390 3.90 0.78 16.24
CA THR A 390 3.09 1.43 15.20
C THR A 390 2.51 0.44 14.19
N GLU A 391 3.18 -0.69 13.95
CA GLU A 391 2.67 -1.76 13.08
C GLU A 391 1.32 -2.33 13.53
N ARG A 392 0.99 -2.20 14.83
CA ARG A 392 -0.29 -2.63 15.40
C ARG A 392 -1.35 -1.53 15.33
N VAL A 393 -0.98 -0.28 15.05
CA VAL A 393 -1.90 0.87 14.97
C VAL A 393 -2.08 1.26 13.52
N VAL A 394 -3.30 1.12 13.00
CA VAL A 394 -3.62 1.55 11.64
C VAL A 394 -4.67 2.64 11.68
N PHE A 395 -4.28 3.86 11.32
CA PHE A 395 -5.19 4.96 11.02
C PHE A 395 -5.76 4.74 9.60
N LYS A 396 -6.92 4.09 9.47
CA LYS A 396 -7.65 4.15 8.21
C LYS A 396 -8.57 5.36 8.24
N HIS A 397 -8.28 6.35 7.40
CA HIS A 397 -9.29 7.29 6.95
C HIS A 397 -10.36 6.48 6.24
N ALA A 398 -11.54 6.39 6.84
CA ALA A 398 -12.71 5.88 6.16
C ALA A 398 -13.13 6.93 5.12
N ARG A 399 -12.52 6.86 3.93
CA ARG A 399 -13.02 7.17 2.59
C ARG A 399 -11.85 7.59 1.72
N THR A 400 -11.68 6.87 0.60
CA THR A 400 -10.86 7.22 -0.57
C THR A 400 -9.34 7.01 -0.44
N PHE A 401 -8.80 6.12 -1.27
CA PHE A 401 -7.42 6.12 -1.79
C PHE A 401 -6.18 5.80 -0.91
N GLU A 402 -6.29 5.17 0.26
CA GLU A 402 -5.12 5.00 1.16
C GLU A 402 -4.78 3.56 1.64
N SER A 403 -4.47 2.62 0.75
CA SER A 403 -3.78 1.38 1.20
C SER A 403 -2.26 1.55 1.32
N THR A 404 -1.68 2.57 0.68
CA THR A 404 -0.22 2.77 0.57
C THR A 404 0.31 3.79 1.57
N LEU A 405 -0.47 4.82 1.94
CA LEU A 405 -0.10 5.85 2.90
C LEU A 405 -0.01 5.30 4.34
N VAL A 406 -0.94 4.42 4.73
CA VAL A 406 -0.91 3.66 6.00
C VAL A 406 0.43 2.95 6.23
N ARG A 407 1.05 2.43 5.16
CA ARG A 407 2.28 1.62 5.24
C ARG A 407 3.56 2.46 5.33
N VAL A 408 3.47 3.76 5.03
CA VAL A 408 4.57 4.73 5.16
C VAL A 408 4.50 5.45 6.50
N ILE A 409 3.29 5.78 6.98
CA ILE A 409 3.04 6.33 8.32
C ILE A 409 3.48 5.32 9.40
N SER A 410 3.20 4.03 9.19
CA SER A 410 3.59 2.96 10.11
C SER A 410 5.10 2.78 10.28
N LYS A 411 5.93 3.35 9.38
CA LYS A 411 7.39 3.30 9.46
C LYS A 411 8.03 4.51 10.17
N ARG A 412 7.28 5.59 10.40
CA ARG A 412 7.82 6.86 10.94
C ARG A 412 7.35 7.21 12.35
N GLN A 413 6.31 6.56 12.89
CA GLN A 413 5.94 6.71 14.30
C GLN A 413 6.70 5.70 15.18
N SER A 414 7.12 6.15 16.36
CA SER A 414 7.85 5.39 17.39
C SER A 414 6.98 4.40 18.20
N GLY A 415 5.74 4.15 17.79
CA GLY A 415 4.71 3.48 18.58
C GLY A 415 3.68 4.47 19.11
N LEU A 416 2.53 3.95 19.55
CA LEU A 416 1.54 4.72 20.28
C LEU A 416 1.88 4.61 21.77
N GLN A 417 2.35 5.72 22.35
CA GLN A 417 2.87 5.77 23.71
C GLN A 417 2.07 6.74 24.57
N SER A 418 1.86 6.38 25.84
CA SER A 418 1.33 7.29 26.85
C SER A 418 2.43 8.00 27.64
N ASN A 419 2.02 8.92 28.52
CA ASN A 419 2.84 9.28 29.67
C ASN A 419 3.19 8.03 30.50
N ASN A 420 4.31 8.10 31.21
CA ASN A 420 4.66 7.13 32.22
C ASN A 420 3.96 7.48 33.54
N ILE A 421 3.50 6.48 34.28
CA ILE A 421 3.01 6.64 35.66
C ILE A 421 3.85 5.79 36.60
N GLU A 422 4.06 6.28 37.81
CA GLU A 422 4.75 5.56 38.88
C GLU A 422 3.77 5.20 39.99
N LEU A 423 3.72 3.92 40.36
CA LEU A 423 2.83 3.37 41.38
C LEU A 423 3.63 2.58 42.41
N THR A 424 3.35 2.79 43.69
CA THR A 424 3.89 1.93 44.76
C THR A 424 2.95 0.75 44.95
N ILE A 425 3.43 -0.46 44.69
CA ILE A 425 2.61 -1.68 44.77
C ILE A 425 3.22 -2.60 45.83
N GLU A 426 2.39 -3.04 46.77
CA GLU A 426 2.75 -4.12 47.68
C GLU A 426 2.56 -5.47 46.97
N GLY A 427 3.65 -6.24 46.90
CA GLY A 427 3.71 -7.49 46.16
C GLY A 427 2.72 -8.52 46.68
N ARG A 428 1.98 -9.14 45.77
CA ARG A 428 0.94 -10.14 46.08
C ARG A 428 1.22 -11.46 45.38
N PRO A 429 0.95 -12.62 46.01
CA PRO A 429 1.09 -13.91 45.32
C PRO A 429 0.21 -13.92 44.08
N ASN A 430 0.82 -14.26 42.94
CA ASN A 430 0.13 -14.28 41.67
C ASN A 430 -0.60 -15.63 41.52
N ARG A 431 -1.91 -15.62 41.78
CA ARG A 431 -2.77 -16.82 41.74
C ARG A 431 -2.70 -17.58 40.40
N GLN A 432 -2.42 -16.92 39.27
CA GLN A 432 -2.25 -17.62 37.97
C GLN A 432 -0.91 -18.36 37.88
N ARG A 433 0.13 -17.85 38.55
CA ARG A 433 1.43 -18.52 38.68
C ARG A 433 1.33 -19.69 39.66
N GLU A 434 0.63 -19.52 40.77
CA GLU A 434 0.30 -20.64 41.67
C GLU A 434 -0.54 -21.71 40.94
N GLN A 435 -1.47 -21.33 40.06
CA GLN A 435 -2.27 -22.28 39.27
C GLN A 435 -1.48 -22.96 38.15
N SER A 436 -0.51 -22.27 37.52
CA SER A 436 0.33 -22.87 36.46
C SER A 436 1.49 -23.71 37.02
N GLU A 437 2.10 -23.29 38.13
CA GLU A 437 3.06 -24.09 38.90
C GLU A 437 2.36 -25.28 39.55
N ASN A 438 1.15 -25.12 40.12
CA ASN A 438 0.34 -26.26 40.57
C ASN A 438 -0.13 -27.13 39.39
N MET A 439 -0.49 -26.60 38.21
CA MET A 439 -0.87 -27.46 37.06
C MET A 439 0.27 -28.39 36.61
N ASN A 440 1.52 -27.95 36.71
CA ASN A 440 2.68 -28.80 36.38
C ASN A 440 2.97 -29.86 37.46
N VAL A 441 2.62 -29.59 38.73
CA VAL A 441 2.72 -30.56 39.83
C VAL A 441 1.49 -31.48 39.93
N VAL A 442 0.31 -31.01 39.50
CA VAL A 442 -1.03 -31.61 39.71
C VAL A 442 -1.53 -32.41 38.50
N ARG A 443 -0.72 -32.66 37.47
CA ARG A 443 -1.02 -33.68 36.43
C ARG A 443 -1.20 -35.13 36.95
N ARG A 444 -1.27 -35.34 38.27
CA ARG A 444 -1.50 -36.63 38.93
C ARG A 444 -2.76 -36.70 39.83
N ALA A 445 -3.61 -35.68 39.93
CA ALA A 445 -4.86 -35.79 40.68
C ALA A 445 -6.04 -35.07 39.99
N ALA A 446 -7.19 -35.75 39.89
CA ALA A 446 -8.40 -35.24 39.26
C ALA A 446 -8.91 -33.99 40.00
N THR A 447 -8.71 -32.82 39.40
CA THR A 447 -9.12 -31.53 39.96
C THR A 447 -9.90 -30.73 38.92
N LEU A 448 -10.83 -29.90 39.39
CA LEU A 448 -11.66 -29.04 38.55
C LEU A 448 -10.80 -27.96 37.89
N SER A 449 -10.99 -27.77 36.58
CA SER A 449 -10.38 -26.67 35.84
C SER A 449 -11.47 -25.72 35.33
N TYR A 450 -11.14 -24.42 35.25
CA TYR A 450 -12.08 -23.36 34.89
C TYR A 450 -11.53 -22.56 33.72
N VAL A 451 -12.39 -22.26 32.74
CA VAL A 451 -12.07 -21.36 31.63
C VAL A 451 -12.99 -20.13 31.73
N SER A 452 -12.41 -18.94 31.82
CA SER A 452 -13.12 -17.64 31.83
C SER A 452 -14.26 -17.51 32.86
N CYS A 453 -14.12 -18.15 34.03
CA CYS A 453 -15.05 -17.98 35.15
C CYS A 453 -14.58 -16.88 36.10
N SER A 454 -15.50 -16.01 36.53
CA SER A 454 -15.28 -15.02 37.59
C SER A 454 -15.02 -15.69 38.96
N THR A 455 -14.49 -14.93 39.93
CA THR A 455 -14.25 -15.39 41.29
C THR A 455 -15.53 -15.89 41.96
N THR A 456 -16.65 -15.21 41.77
CA THR A 456 -17.97 -15.61 42.28
C THR A 456 -18.44 -16.92 41.66
N GLN A 457 -18.29 -17.09 40.34
CA GLN A 457 -18.68 -18.33 39.65
C GLN A 457 -17.82 -19.51 40.07
N LYS A 458 -16.50 -19.31 40.25
CA LYS A 458 -15.60 -20.36 40.75
C LYS A 458 -15.99 -20.81 42.16
N PHE A 459 -16.35 -19.86 43.03
CA PHE A 459 -16.84 -20.17 44.37
C PHE A 459 -18.13 -21.00 44.29
N GLN A 460 -19.11 -20.55 43.51
CA GLN A 460 -20.38 -21.26 43.32
C GLN A 460 -20.19 -22.69 42.75
N ILE A 461 -19.32 -22.87 41.76
CA ILE A 461 -19.06 -24.19 41.17
C ILE A 461 -18.35 -25.11 42.16
N THR A 462 -17.40 -24.58 42.94
CA THR A 462 -16.70 -25.37 43.97
C THR A 462 -17.67 -25.82 45.06
N THR A 463 -18.59 -24.94 45.50
CA THR A 463 -19.66 -25.27 46.45
C THR A 463 -20.67 -26.26 45.86
N ALA A 464 -21.02 -26.13 44.58
CA ALA A 464 -21.93 -27.06 43.92
C ALA A 464 -21.33 -28.46 43.78
N VAL A 465 -20.03 -28.57 43.47
CA VAL A 465 -19.34 -29.87 43.38
C VAL A 465 -19.20 -30.52 44.75
N SER A 466 -18.93 -29.75 45.82
CA SER A 466 -18.91 -30.32 47.17
C SER A 466 -20.29 -30.83 47.62
N TRP A 467 -21.36 -30.11 47.27
CA TRP A 467 -22.73 -30.57 47.49
C TRP A 467 -23.05 -31.83 46.68
N ALA A 468 -22.68 -31.88 45.41
CA ALA A 468 -22.90 -33.05 44.56
C ALA A 468 -22.17 -34.29 45.09
N LEU A 469 -20.91 -34.15 45.52
CA LEU A 469 -20.13 -35.24 46.13
C LEU A 469 -20.77 -35.77 47.41
N ASN A 470 -21.35 -34.89 48.24
CA ASN A 470 -22.04 -35.28 49.46
C ASN A 470 -23.37 -36.00 49.17
N PHE A 471 -24.05 -35.68 48.06
CA PHE A 471 -25.27 -36.37 47.65
C PHE A 471 -25.01 -37.76 47.05
N THR A 472 -23.83 -38.01 46.49
CA THR A 472 -23.48 -39.30 45.86
C THR A 472 -23.00 -40.38 46.84
N ILE A 473 -22.93 -40.10 48.14
CA ILE A 473 -22.46 -41.04 49.19
C ILE A 473 -23.61 -41.72 49.96
N THR A 474 -24.87 -41.50 49.55
CA THR A 474 -26.04 -42.32 49.94
C THR A 474 -26.49 -43.16 48.76
#